data_AF-A0A0F9G0S4-F1
#
_entry.id   AF-A0A0F9G0S4-F1
#
_cell.length_a   1.000
_cell.length_b   1.000
_cell.length_c   1.000
_cell.angle_alpha   90.00
_cell.angle_beta   90.00
_cell.angle_gamma   90.00
#
_symmetry.space_group_name_H-M   'P 1'
#
loop_
_entity.id
_entity.type
_entity.pdbx_description
1 polymer ?
#
loop_
_entity_poly.entity_id
_entity_poly.type
_entity_poly.pdbx_seq_one_letter_code
_entity_poly.pdbx_strand_id
1 'polypeptide(L)'
;MKLDEAIQVKTRWKMQNYPPPLADEINADNLSIEALKRLQEQRSGTGPLDEEDLLPGETVEDTKTPKSKEDVIEDGPTWPRFS
;
A
#
# COMPACT_ATOMS: atom_id res chain seq x y z
N MET A 1 9.14 -9.55 14.06
CA MET A 1 10.30 -9.33 13.17
C MET A 1 10.58 -7.83 13.14
N LYS A 2 11.83 -7.39 13.25
CA LYS A 2 12.17 -5.96 13.15
C LYS A 2 12.20 -5.55 11.67
N LEU A 3 11.84 -4.31 11.35
CA LEU A 3 11.82 -3.81 9.96
C LEU A 3 13.18 -3.92 9.28
N ASP A 4 14.25 -3.62 10.01
CA ASP A 4 15.64 -3.77 9.52
C ASP A 4 15.96 -5.20 9.11
N GLU A 5 15.51 -6.19 9.88
CA GLU A 5 15.71 -7.60 9.58
C GLU A 5 14.94 -8.01 8.31
N ALA A 6 13.72 -7.49 8.13
CA ALA A 6 12.91 -7.78 6.95
C ALA A 6 13.54 -7.20 5.65
N ILE A 7 14.05 -5.96 5.71
CA ILE A 7 14.76 -5.33 4.58
C ILE A 7 16.02 -6.13 4.22
N GLN A 8 16.79 -6.55 5.22
CA GLN A 8 18.02 -7.34 4.99
C GLN A 8 17.71 -8.72 4.40
N VAL A 9 16.68 -9.41 4.88
CA VAL A 9 16.27 -10.72 4.35
C VAL A 9 15.85 -10.59 2.89
N LYS A 10 15.01 -9.59 2.54
CA LYS A 10 14.59 -9.36 1.14
C LYS A 10 15.76 -8.99 0.24
N THR A 11 16.65 -8.10 0.70
CA THR A 11 17.85 -7.70 -0.06
C THR A 11 18.76 -8.91 -0.33
N ARG A 12 18.95 -9.77 0.68
CA ARG A 12 19.76 -10.98 0.56
C ARG A 12 19.11 -11.99 -0.39
N TRP A 13 17.80 -12.19 -0.29
CA TRP A 13 17.04 -13.04 -1.21
C TRP A 13 17.25 -12.61 -2.65
N LYS A 14 17.07 -11.32 -2.97
CA LYS A 14 17.29 -10.78 -4.31
C LYS A 14 18.69 -11.07 -4.87
N MET A 15 19.73 -10.99 -4.03
CA MET A 15 21.12 -11.20 -4.45
C MET A 15 21.51 -12.68 -4.60
N GLN A 16 20.89 -13.57 -3.81
CA GLN A 16 21.30 -14.98 -3.70
C GLN A 16 20.38 -15.93 -4.45
N ASN A 17 19.25 -15.44 -5.00
CA ASN A 17 18.28 -16.31 -5.65
C ASN A 17 18.84 -16.89 -6.97
N TYR A 18 18.72 -18.21 -7.13
CA TYR A 18 18.96 -18.91 -8.38
C TYR A 18 17.80 -19.88 -8.66
N PRO A 19 17.17 -19.85 -9.85
CA PRO A 19 17.48 -19.00 -11.00
C PRO A 19 17.25 -17.50 -10.72
N PRO A 20 17.88 -16.60 -11.49
CA PRO A 20 17.64 -15.17 -11.33
C PRO A 20 16.14 -14.89 -11.53
N PRO A 21 15.52 -14.13 -10.62
CA PRO A 21 14.09 -13.82 -10.68
C PRO A 21 13.73 -13.08 -11.97
N LEU A 22 12.49 -13.22 -12.39
CA LEU A 22 11.96 -12.51 -13.55
C LEU A 22 11.98 -10.99 -13.32
N ALA A 23 11.97 -10.21 -14.40
CA ALA A 23 12.01 -8.74 -14.29
C ALA A 23 10.86 -8.18 -13.42
N ASP A 24 9.67 -8.77 -13.53
CA ASP A 24 8.49 -8.38 -12.75
C ASP A 24 8.66 -8.70 -11.26
N GLU A 25 9.29 -9.84 -10.94
CA GLU A 25 9.60 -10.24 -9.56
C GLU A 25 10.65 -9.33 -8.94
N ILE A 26 11.68 -8.96 -9.70
CA ILE A 26 12.69 -7.97 -9.28
C ILE A 26 12.03 -6.62 -8.99
N ASN A 27 11.10 -6.20 -9.85
CA ASN A 27 10.39 -4.94 -9.67
C ASN A 27 9.50 -4.98 -8.42
N ALA A 28 8.74 -6.04 -8.22
CA ALA A 28 7.91 -6.23 -7.03
C ALA A 28 8.75 -6.26 -5.74
N ASP A 29 9.92 -6.91 -5.77
CA ASP A 29 10.82 -6.93 -4.62
C ASP A 29 11.40 -5.55 -4.32
N ASN A 30 11.78 -4.77 -5.34
CA ASN A 30 12.25 -3.40 -5.14
C ASN A 30 11.17 -2.52 -4.50
N LEU A 31 9.94 -2.56 -5.01
CA LEU A 31 8.81 -1.80 -4.46
C LEU A 31 8.55 -2.20 -3.00
N SER A 32 8.61 -3.49 -2.69
CA SER A 32 8.41 -3.95 -1.31
C SER A 32 9.53 -3.52 -0.35
N ILE A 33 10.78 -3.41 -0.83
CA ILE A 33 11.91 -2.91 -0.04
C ILE A 33 11.75 -1.41 0.21
N GLU A 34 11.34 -0.64 -0.79
CA GLU A 34 11.06 0.80 -0.62
C GLU A 34 9.91 1.05 0.34
N ALA A 35 8.81 0.30 0.23
CA ALA A 35 7.68 0.40 1.16
C ALA A 35 8.13 0.14 2.62
N LEU A 36 9.00 -0.85 2.85
CA LEU A 36 9.53 -1.13 4.18
C LEU A 36 10.42 0.00 4.73
N LYS A 37 11.24 0.63 3.88
CA LYS A 37 12.06 1.79 4.26
C LYS A 37 11.19 2.98 4.65
N ARG A 38 10.14 3.27 3.87
CA ARG A 38 9.19 4.35 4.19
C ARG A 38 8.45 4.10 5.50
N LEU A 39 8.05 2.85 5.76
CA LEU A 39 7.42 2.48 7.03
C LEU A 39 8.38 2.68 8.22
N GLN A 40 9.67 2.44 8.01
CA GLN A 40 10.70 2.75 8.99
C GLN A 40 10.86 4.26 9.22
N GLU A 41 10.89 5.06 8.16
CA GLU A 41 10.99 6.52 8.22
C GLU A 41 9.78 7.17 8.91
N GLN A 42 8.57 6.70 8.62
CA GLN A 42 7.36 7.15 9.31
C GLN A 42 7.43 6.83 10.81
N ARG A 43 7.99 5.68 11.20
CA ARG A 43 8.17 5.32 12.61
C ARG A 43 9.27 6.11 13.31
N SER A 44 10.27 6.61 12.59
CA SER A 44 11.32 7.48 13.14
C SER A 44 10.88 8.93 13.34
N GLY A 45 9.66 9.30 12.91
CA GLY A 45 9.08 10.62 13.15
C GLY A 45 9.43 11.66 12.07
N THR A 46 9.81 11.23 10.87
CA THR A 46 10.25 12.12 9.78
C THR A 46 9.10 12.87 9.07
N GLY A 47 7.86 12.73 9.55
CA GLY A 47 6.68 13.41 8.99
C GLY A 47 5.85 12.53 8.05
N PRO A 48 4.69 13.02 7.60
CA PRO A 48 3.89 12.35 6.58
C PRO A 48 4.67 12.27 5.25
N LEU A 49 4.43 11.21 4.48
CA LEU A 49 4.98 11.07 3.13
C LEU A 49 4.30 12.10 2.23
N ASP A 50 5.07 12.88 1.48
CA ASP A 50 4.54 13.83 0.51
C ASP A 50 4.05 13.07 -0.74
N GLU A 51 3.21 13.70 -1.58
CA GLU A 51 2.70 13.09 -2.83
C GLU A 51 3.83 12.66 -3.79
N GLU A 52 4.97 13.34 -3.73
CA GLU A 52 6.16 13.00 -4.51
C GLU A 52 6.84 11.72 -4.03
N ASP A 53 6.55 11.29 -2.79
CA ASP A 53 7.05 10.07 -2.17
C ASP A 53 6.07 8.90 -2.31
N LEU A 54 5.15 8.89 -3.27
CA LEU A 54 4.27 7.74 -3.54
C LEU A 54 4.93 6.72 -4.48
N LEU A 55 4.73 5.42 -4.23
CA LEU A 55 5.12 4.39 -5.20
C LEU A 55 4.15 4.41 -6.39
N PRO A 56 4.58 3.92 -7.58
CA PRO A 56 3.68 3.77 -8.72
C PRO A 56 2.43 2.96 -8.35
N GLY A 57 1.25 3.60 -8.49
CA GLY A 57 -0.04 2.99 -8.16
C GLY A 57 -0.57 3.26 -6.74
N GLU A 58 0.17 3.98 -5.90
CA GLU A 58 -0.34 4.48 -4.62
C GLU A 58 -1.11 5.79 -4.81
N THR A 59 -2.13 6.00 -3.98
CA THR A 59 -2.95 7.23 -3.93
C THR A 59 -2.95 7.78 -2.51
N VAL A 60 -2.84 9.10 -2.34
CA VAL A 60 -3.09 9.72 -1.04
C VAL A 60 -4.57 9.55 -0.72
N GLU A 61 -4.90 8.81 0.33
CA GLU A 61 -6.24 8.93 0.90
C GLU A 61 -6.34 10.30 1.57
N ASP A 62 -7.14 11.19 1.00
CA ASP A 62 -7.48 12.47 1.60
C ASP A 62 -8.13 12.25 2.98
N THR A 63 -7.34 12.32 4.04
CA THR A 63 -7.83 12.27 5.44
C THR A 63 -8.62 13.52 5.84
N LYS A 64 -8.98 14.39 4.88
CA LYS A 64 -9.93 15.49 5.06
C LYS A 64 -11.18 15.27 4.21
N THR A 65 -12.01 14.31 4.60
CA THR A 65 -13.45 14.48 4.43
C THR A 65 -14.22 13.87 5.59
N PRO A 66 -14.48 14.62 6.68
CA PRO A 66 -15.70 14.41 7.43
C PRO A 66 -16.83 15.14 6.69
N LYS A 67 -17.55 14.44 5.81
CA LYS A 67 -18.91 14.80 5.38
C LYS A 67 -19.75 13.54 5.48
N SER A 68 -20.27 13.30 6.68
CA SER A 68 -21.61 13.69 7.17
C SER A 68 -22.62 12.61 6.82
N LYS A 69 -23.31 12.09 7.85
CA LYS A 69 -24.30 11.00 7.77
C LYS A 69 -25.61 11.43 7.07
N GLU A 70 -25.58 12.52 6.30
CA GLU A 70 -26.74 13.12 5.65
C GLU A 70 -26.45 13.32 4.17
N ASP A 71 -26.32 12.23 3.43
CA ASP A 71 -26.79 12.18 2.04
C ASP A 71 -27.61 10.89 1.90
N VAL A 72 -28.85 11.03 2.36
CA VAL A 72 -29.99 10.17 2.03
C VAL A 72 -30.30 10.35 0.54
N ILE A 73 -30.50 9.27 -0.21
CA ILE A 73 -31.69 9.04 -1.04
C ILE A 73 -31.88 7.53 -1.22
N GLU A 74 -33.11 7.12 -0.89
CA GLU A 74 -33.73 5.83 -1.09
C GLU A 74 -33.74 5.43 -2.58
N ASP A 75 -33.39 4.19 -2.89
CA ASP A 75 -34.23 3.30 -3.72
C ASP A 75 -33.54 1.94 -3.86
N GLY A 76 -33.90 1.02 -2.98
CA GLY A 76 -33.61 -0.40 -3.17
C GLY A 76 -34.52 -0.97 -4.26
N PRO A 77 -34.06 -1.96 -5.05
CA PRO A 77 -34.90 -2.58 -6.07
C PRO A 77 -36.12 -3.25 -5.40
N THR A 78 -37.31 -2.74 -5.68
CA THR A 78 -38.57 -3.35 -5.27
C THR A 78 -38.78 -4.63 -6.08
N TRP A 79 -38.50 -5.78 -5.46
CA TRP A 79 -38.80 -7.08 -6.07
C TRP A 79 -40.32 -7.28 -6.11
N PRO A 80 -40.91 -7.72 -7.24
CA PRO A 80 -42.33 -8.03 -7.27
C PRO A 80 -42.62 -9.23 -6.35
N ARG A 81 -43.49 -9.03 -5.37
CA ARG A 81 -44.10 -10.14 -4.63
C ARG A 81 -45.08 -10.84 -5.56
N PHE A 82 -44.69 -12.01 -6.05
CA PHE A 82 -45.63 -12.93 -6.68
C PHE A 82 -46.68 -13.33 -5.66
N SER A 83 -47.95 -13.14 -6.03
CA SER A 83 -49.15 -13.50 -5.25
C SER A 83 -49.59 -14.91 -5.60
#